data_AF-R9QR41-F1
#
_entry.id   AF-R9QR41-F1
#
_cell.length_a   1.000
_cell.length_b   1.000
_cell.length_c   1.000
_cell.angle_alpha   90.00
_cell.angle_beta   90.00
_cell.angle_gamma   90.00
#
_symmetry.space_group_name_H-M   'P 1'
#
loop_
_entity.id
_entity.type
_entity.pdbx_description
1 polymer ?
#
loop_
_entity_poly.entity_id
_entity_poly.type
_entity_poly.pdbx_seq_one_letter_code
_entity_poly.pdbx_strand_id
1 'polypeptide(L)'
;MVKLSQERAKELAENARRIAAPGKGILAADESTGTIKKRFDNVGVENTEKNRADYRSMLFSTKGLGKYISGCILYEETLFQQSPCGKSMVELLLAEDILPGIKVDKGLVPIPNTDEEVSTTGLDGLAERCQKYYNAGARFAKWRAVLSIDVAKNKPSNLSVLETAHTLARYASICQENGLVPIVEPEILADGDHSIEVCAEVTERVLAAVFKALSDHKVLLEGALLKPNMVTQGVDCKDKPSPQTVGFLTSRALRRTVPPALPGIMFLSGGQSESMATLHLNEINKCNQHPWKLSFSYGRALQSSCIKTWNGSLANAAAAQAVLMKLAQQNSEASTGSLKSELADDGQSLFEAKYIY
;
A
#
# COMPACT_ATOMS: atom_id res chain seq x y z
N MET A 1 12.49 -19.17 24.44
CA MET A 1 12.46 -18.09 23.45
C MET A 1 11.96 -18.71 22.15
N VAL A 2 10.69 -18.50 21.77
CA VAL A 2 10.14 -19.12 20.56
C VAL A 2 10.63 -18.31 19.37
N LYS A 3 11.69 -18.79 18.73
CA LYS A 3 12.13 -18.28 17.42
C LYS A 3 11.18 -18.84 16.36
N LEU A 4 10.83 -18.05 15.34
CA LEU A 4 10.17 -18.58 14.14
C LEU A 4 10.90 -19.85 13.68
N SER A 5 10.16 -20.90 13.32
CA SER A 5 10.79 -22.09 12.75
C SER A 5 11.51 -21.71 11.46
N GLN A 6 12.55 -22.46 11.08
CA GLN A 6 13.29 -22.18 9.85
C GLN A 6 12.40 -22.31 8.62
N GLU A 7 11.45 -23.25 8.63
CA GLU A 7 10.45 -23.43 7.57
C GLU A 7 9.56 -22.18 7.45
N ARG A 8 9.06 -21.67 8.57
CA ARG A 8 8.23 -20.47 8.59
C ARG A 8 9.00 -19.23 8.13
N ALA A 9 10.23 -19.05 8.63
CA ALA A 9 11.08 -17.94 8.22
C ALA A 9 11.39 -17.97 6.72
N LYS A 10 11.67 -19.16 6.18
CA LYS A 10 11.91 -19.38 4.75
C LYS A 10 10.68 -19.03 3.91
N GLU A 11 9.51 -19.53 4.29
CA GLU A 11 8.25 -19.24 3.59
C GLU A 11 7.96 -17.73 3.53
N LEU A 12 8.07 -17.04 4.67
CA LEU A 12 7.88 -15.60 4.75
C LEU A 12 8.85 -14.86 3.82
N ALA A 13 10.13 -15.23 3.84
CA ALA A 13 11.14 -14.58 3.02
C ALA A 13 10.96 -14.85 1.52
N GLU A 14 10.52 -16.05 1.15
CA GLU A 14 10.18 -16.40 -0.25
C GLU A 14 8.97 -15.61 -0.76
N ASN A 15 7.89 -15.54 0.03
CA ASN A 15 6.71 -14.76 -0.33
C ASN A 15 7.02 -13.26 -0.41
N ALA A 16 7.79 -12.70 0.52
CA ALA A 16 8.18 -11.30 0.49
C ALA A 16 9.01 -10.96 -0.76
N ARG A 17 9.97 -11.81 -1.15
CA ARG A 17 10.72 -11.66 -2.41
C ARG A 17 9.86 -11.82 -3.66
N ARG A 18 8.90 -12.75 -3.64
CA ARG A 18 7.95 -12.94 -4.75
C ARG A 18 7.06 -11.73 -4.95
N ILE A 19 6.59 -11.12 -3.86
CA ILE A 19 5.83 -9.85 -3.90
C ILE A 19 6.72 -8.72 -4.43
N ALA A 20 7.96 -8.63 -3.97
CA ALA A 20 8.94 -7.63 -4.41
C ALA A 20 9.67 -7.99 -5.72
N ALA A 21 9.11 -8.86 -6.56
CA ALA A 21 9.76 -9.29 -7.80
C ALA A 21 10.01 -8.10 -8.75
N PRO A 22 11.15 -8.07 -9.48
CA PRO A 22 11.44 -7.00 -10.44
C PRO A 22 10.31 -6.81 -11.47
N GLY A 23 9.95 -5.55 -11.72
CA GLY A 23 8.88 -5.23 -12.67
C GLY A 23 7.48 -5.58 -12.18
N LYS A 24 7.29 -5.97 -10.91
CA LYS A 24 5.96 -6.22 -10.34
C LYS A 24 5.68 -5.37 -9.12
N GLY A 25 4.40 -5.11 -8.88
CA GLY A 25 3.92 -4.43 -7.68
C GLY A 25 2.60 -4.99 -7.16
N ILE A 26 1.96 -4.26 -6.26
CA ILE A 26 0.76 -4.69 -5.56
C ILE A 26 -0.43 -3.85 -6.01
N LEU A 27 -1.55 -4.52 -6.31
CA LEU A 27 -2.86 -3.90 -6.42
C LEU A 27 -3.49 -3.82 -5.01
N ALA A 28 -3.73 -2.62 -4.51
CA ALA A 28 -4.42 -2.43 -3.22
C ALA A 28 -5.92 -2.30 -3.45
N ALA A 29 -6.66 -3.40 -3.37
CA ALA A 29 -8.11 -3.50 -3.54
C ALA A 29 -8.83 -3.78 -2.20
N ASP A 30 -8.27 -3.27 -1.12
CA ASP A 30 -8.66 -3.50 0.27
C ASP A 30 -9.51 -2.38 0.85
N GLU A 31 -10.20 -1.63 -0.01
CA GLU A 31 -11.15 -0.62 0.44
C GLU A 31 -12.24 -1.27 1.30
N SER A 32 -12.46 -0.70 2.49
CA SER A 32 -13.60 -1.08 3.33
C SER A 32 -14.92 -0.76 2.61
N THR A 33 -16.03 -1.29 3.12
CA THR A 33 -17.37 -0.97 2.60
C THR A 33 -17.65 0.55 2.58
N GLY A 34 -17.15 1.30 3.57
CA GLY A 34 -17.27 2.76 3.61
C GLY A 34 -16.39 3.46 2.58
N THR A 35 -15.16 2.98 2.37
CA THR A 35 -14.24 3.60 1.41
C THR A 35 -14.59 3.32 -0.03
N ILE A 36 -15.01 2.10 -0.37
CA ILE A 36 -15.47 1.80 -1.73
C ILE A 36 -16.76 2.55 -2.06
N LYS A 37 -17.61 2.86 -1.05
CA LYS A 37 -18.77 3.74 -1.23
C LYS A 37 -18.37 5.08 -1.84
N LYS A 38 -17.38 5.76 -1.26
CA LYS A 38 -16.89 7.06 -1.75
C LYS A 38 -16.42 6.96 -3.21
N ARG A 39 -15.76 5.86 -3.58
CA ARG A 39 -15.31 5.63 -4.95
C ARG A 39 -16.47 5.41 -5.92
N PHE A 40 -17.49 4.65 -5.51
CA PHE A 40 -18.68 4.40 -6.31
C PHE A 40 -19.56 5.65 -6.44
N ASP A 41 -19.69 6.45 -5.38
CA ASP A 41 -20.42 7.72 -5.40
C ASP A 41 -19.86 8.66 -6.48
N ASN A 42 -18.53 8.71 -6.65
CA ASN A 42 -17.86 9.52 -7.67
C ASN A 42 -18.16 9.12 -9.12
N VAL A 43 -18.69 7.92 -9.34
CA VAL A 43 -19.07 7.40 -10.68
C VAL A 43 -20.55 7.02 -10.76
N GLY A 44 -21.36 7.44 -9.78
CA GLY A 44 -22.81 7.18 -9.77
C GLY A 44 -23.20 5.71 -9.63
N VAL A 45 -22.35 4.87 -9.03
CA VAL A 45 -22.62 3.44 -8.81
C VAL A 45 -23.17 3.23 -7.39
N GLU A 46 -24.17 2.38 -7.25
CA GLU A 46 -24.71 2.04 -5.92
C GLU A 46 -23.77 1.09 -5.17
N ASN A 47 -23.55 1.32 -3.86
CA ASN A 47 -22.72 0.45 -3.03
C ASN A 47 -23.46 -0.79 -2.50
N THR A 48 -23.76 -1.72 -3.40
CA THR A 48 -24.29 -3.04 -3.07
C THR A 48 -23.17 -4.09 -2.99
N GLU A 49 -23.39 -5.17 -2.24
CA GLU A 49 -22.45 -6.31 -2.23
C GLU A 49 -22.19 -6.85 -3.64
N LYS A 50 -23.26 -6.94 -4.45
CA LYS A 50 -23.16 -7.37 -5.84
C LYS A 50 -22.23 -6.46 -6.65
N ASN A 51 -22.38 -5.14 -6.56
CA ASN A 51 -21.52 -4.22 -7.32
C ASN A 51 -20.06 -4.27 -6.84
N ARG A 52 -19.82 -4.49 -5.56
CA ARG A 52 -18.47 -4.75 -5.02
C ARG A 52 -17.89 -6.03 -5.60
N ALA A 53 -18.67 -7.12 -5.64
CA ALA A 53 -18.25 -8.39 -6.25
C ALA A 53 -17.97 -8.24 -7.76
N ASP A 54 -18.86 -7.58 -8.50
CA ASP A 54 -18.72 -7.33 -9.94
C ASP A 54 -17.45 -6.53 -10.24
N TYR A 55 -17.19 -5.46 -9.50
CA TYR A 55 -16.00 -4.63 -9.67
C TYR A 55 -14.72 -5.40 -9.35
N ARG A 56 -14.67 -6.11 -8.21
CA ARG A 56 -13.49 -6.93 -7.82
C ARG A 56 -13.25 -8.06 -8.81
N SER A 57 -14.30 -8.74 -9.24
CA SER A 57 -14.22 -9.76 -10.28
C SER A 57 -13.69 -9.18 -11.59
N MET A 58 -14.11 -7.98 -11.99
CA MET A 58 -13.60 -7.31 -13.19
C MET A 58 -12.09 -7.07 -13.08
N LEU A 59 -11.59 -6.58 -11.93
CA LEU A 59 -10.15 -6.39 -11.70
C LEU A 59 -9.40 -7.73 -11.78
N PHE A 60 -9.83 -8.75 -11.02
CA PHE A 60 -9.08 -9.99 -10.81
C PHE A 60 -9.17 -10.97 -11.98
N SER A 61 -10.18 -10.85 -12.84
CA SER A 61 -10.31 -11.65 -14.06
C SER A 61 -9.53 -11.08 -15.25
N THR A 62 -8.82 -9.97 -15.09
CA THR A 62 -7.97 -9.37 -16.13
C THR A 62 -6.86 -10.32 -16.53
N LYS A 63 -6.92 -10.84 -17.77
CA LYS A 63 -5.94 -11.80 -18.27
C LYS A 63 -4.56 -11.20 -18.47
N GLY A 64 -3.55 -11.88 -17.92
CA GLY A 64 -2.15 -11.47 -17.99
C GLY A 64 -1.75 -10.45 -16.93
N LEU A 65 -2.63 -10.08 -16.00
CA LEU A 65 -2.35 -9.05 -14.99
C LEU A 65 -1.14 -9.44 -14.10
N GLY A 66 -0.97 -10.75 -13.87
CA GLY A 66 0.17 -11.31 -13.12
C GLY A 66 1.55 -11.02 -13.69
N LYS A 67 1.65 -10.53 -14.94
CA LYS A 67 2.91 -10.03 -15.50
C LYS A 67 3.44 -8.82 -14.74
N TYR A 68 2.55 -8.00 -14.20
CA TYR A 68 2.86 -6.71 -13.59
C TYR A 68 2.43 -6.63 -12.12
N ILE A 69 1.50 -7.48 -11.69
CA ILE A 69 1.02 -7.54 -10.32
C ILE A 69 1.53 -8.84 -9.68
N SER A 70 2.19 -8.73 -8.54
CA SER A 70 2.70 -9.86 -7.75
C SER A 70 1.80 -10.20 -6.56
N GLY A 71 1.05 -9.22 -6.06
CA GLY A 71 0.13 -9.39 -4.95
C GLY A 71 -1.09 -8.48 -5.06
N CYS A 72 -2.20 -8.88 -4.46
CA CYS A 72 -3.41 -8.07 -4.35
C CYS A 72 -3.87 -8.03 -2.89
N ILE A 73 -3.98 -6.83 -2.32
CA ILE A 73 -4.53 -6.65 -0.97
C ILE A 73 -6.05 -6.66 -1.07
N LEU A 74 -6.70 -7.47 -0.23
CA LEU A 74 -8.14 -7.62 -0.17
C LEU A 74 -8.70 -7.08 1.15
N TYR A 75 -9.96 -6.70 1.12
CA TYR A 75 -10.78 -6.53 2.33
C TYR A 75 -11.37 -7.88 2.73
N GLU A 76 -11.76 -8.05 4.01
CA GLU A 76 -12.25 -9.34 4.51
C GLU A 76 -13.46 -9.85 3.73
N GLU A 77 -14.40 -8.97 3.37
CA GLU A 77 -15.55 -9.33 2.52
C GLU A 77 -15.07 -10.01 1.22
N THR A 78 -14.15 -9.37 0.50
CA THR A 78 -13.65 -9.85 -0.80
C THR A 78 -12.88 -11.15 -0.69
N LEU A 79 -12.14 -11.39 0.40
CA LEU A 79 -11.37 -12.63 0.61
C LEU A 79 -12.28 -13.87 0.64
N PHE A 80 -13.49 -13.73 1.19
CA PHE A 80 -14.49 -14.80 1.26
C PHE A 80 -15.59 -14.69 0.19
N GLN A 81 -15.50 -13.72 -0.70
CA GLN A 81 -16.49 -13.48 -1.74
C GLN A 81 -16.30 -14.39 -2.95
N GLN A 82 -17.41 -14.67 -3.64
CA GLN A 82 -17.40 -15.31 -4.94
C GLN A 82 -17.63 -14.28 -6.06
N SER A 83 -16.98 -14.51 -7.18
CA SER A 83 -17.25 -13.80 -8.43
C SER A 83 -18.63 -14.18 -8.99
N PRO A 84 -19.19 -13.37 -9.91
CA PRO A 84 -20.46 -13.67 -10.57
C PRO A 84 -20.49 -15.01 -11.33
N CYS A 85 -19.32 -15.60 -11.65
CA CYS A 85 -19.21 -16.90 -12.29
C CYS A 85 -18.99 -18.07 -11.31
N GLY A 86 -19.12 -17.85 -10.00
CA GLY A 86 -19.05 -18.87 -8.96
C GLY A 86 -17.64 -19.23 -8.47
N LYS A 87 -16.58 -18.70 -9.11
CA LYS A 87 -15.20 -18.85 -8.61
C LYS A 87 -14.95 -17.92 -7.43
N SER A 88 -14.18 -18.35 -6.45
CA SER A 88 -13.75 -17.46 -5.37
C SER A 88 -12.84 -16.35 -5.90
N MET A 89 -12.83 -15.18 -5.25
CA MET A 89 -11.93 -14.10 -5.64
C MET A 89 -10.45 -14.50 -5.52
N VAL A 90 -10.13 -15.37 -4.55
CA VAL A 90 -8.79 -15.93 -4.35
C VAL A 90 -8.37 -16.81 -5.54
N GLU A 91 -9.26 -17.66 -6.05
CA GLU A 91 -8.97 -18.50 -7.23
C GLU A 91 -8.67 -17.66 -8.47
N LEU A 92 -9.36 -16.51 -8.65
CA LEU A 92 -9.09 -15.60 -9.77
C LEU A 92 -7.66 -15.04 -9.71
N LEU A 93 -7.22 -14.62 -8.52
CA LEU A 93 -5.86 -14.10 -8.31
C LEU A 93 -4.80 -15.19 -8.53
N LEU A 94 -4.99 -16.37 -7.94
CA LEU A 94 -4.04 -17.47 -8.07
C LEU A 94 -3.92 -17.98 -9.51
N ALA A 95 -5.01 -17.94 -10.29
CA ALA A 95 -4.98 -18.28 -11.71
C ALA A 95 -4.10 -17.34 -12.56
N GLU A 96 -3.84 -16.13 -12.07
CA GLU A 96 -2.91 -15.16 -12.68
C GLU A 96 -1.58 -15.08 -11.91
N ASP A 97 -1.25 -16.04 -11.03
CA ASP A 97 -0.03 -16.07 -10.22
C ASP A 97 0.12 -14.87 -9.24
N ILE A 98 -1.00 -14.23 -8.88
CA ILE A 98 -1.04 -13.10 -7.95
C ILE A 98 -1.28 -13.63 -6.53
N LEU A 99 -0.40 -13.27 -5.59
CA LEU A 99 -0.59 -13.65 -4.19
C LEU A 99 -1.76 -12.87 -3.56
N PRO A 100 -2.69 -13.53 -2.85
CA PRO A 100 -3.70 -12.84 -2.06
C PRO A 100 -3.09 -12.28 -0.77
N GLY A 101 -3.42 -11.03 -0.44
CA GLY A 101 -3.13 -10.39 0.82
C GLY A 101 -4.37 -9.85 1.48
N ILE A 102 -4.29 -9.54 2.78
CA ILE A 102 -5.47 -9.15 3.58
C ILE A 102 -5.18 -7.91 4.43
N LYS A 103 -6.09 -6.93 4.40
CA LYS A 103 -6.10 -5.84 5.38
C LYS A 103 -6.59 -6.36 6.72
N VAL A 104 -5.82 -6.16 7.80
CA VAL A 104 -6.14 -6.73 9.13
C VAL A 104 -6.27 -5.69 10.25
N ASP A 105 -5.94 -4.43 9.98
CA ASP A 105 -6.25 -3.32 10.87
C ASP A 105 -7.77 -3.07 10.94
N LYS A 106 -8.22 -2.54 12.08
CA LYS A 106 -9.63 -2.18 12.34
C LYS A 106 -9.83 -0.66 12.34
N GLY A 107 -8.98 0.08 11.63
CA GLY A 107 -9.10 1.52 11.48
C GLY A 107 -8.51 2.33 12.64
N LEU A 108 -8.71 3.64 12.54
CA LEU A 108 -8.03 4.66 13.34
C LEU A 108 -8.90 5.12 14.50
N VAL A 109 -8.26 5.44 15.63
CA VAL A 109 -8.89 6.07 16.79
C VAL A 109 -8.03 7.25 17.26
N PRO A 110 -8.63 8.33 17.78
CA PRO A 110 -7.86 9.45 18.33
C PRO A 110 -6.97 9.00 19.49
N ILE A 111 -5.75 9.53 19.58
CA ILE A 111 -4.90 9.38 20.76
C ILE A 111 -5.33 10.45 21.78
N PRO A 112 -5.78 10.06 22.99
CA PRO A 112 -6.15 11.03 24.02
C PRO A 112 -4.99 11.99 24.32
N ASN A 113 -5.34 13.26 24.58
CA ASN A 113 -4.37 14.32 24.89
C ASN A 113 -3.39 14.66 23.75
N THR A 114 -3.78 14.37 22.51
CA THR A 114 -3.10 14.87 21.30
C THR A 114 -4.05 15.76 20.50
N ASP A 115 -3.52 16.60 19.62
CA ASP A 115 -4.33 17.39 18.69
C ASP A 115 -4.71 16.54 17.48
N GLU A 116 -5.81 15.79 17.55
CA GLU A 116 -6.33 14.97 16.45
C GLU A 116 -5.32 13.95 15.87
N GLU A 117 -4.27 13.56 16.60
CA GLU A 117 -3.40 12.46 16.18
C GLU A 117 -4.10 11.13 16.46
N VAL A 118 -3.73 10.08 15.71
CA VAL A 118 -4.46 8.82 15.71
C VAL A 118 -3.54 7.63 15.98
N SER A 119 -4.09 6.61 16.64
CA SER A 119 -3.55 5.26 16.70
C SER A 119 -4.40 4.32 15.84
N THR A 120 -3.82 3.20 15.43
CA THR A 120 -4.53 2.17 14.65
C THR A 120 -4.90 1.02 15.56
N THR A 121 -6.12 0.50 15.42
CA THR A 121 -6.64 -0.60 16.23
C THR A 121 -6.67 -1.92 15.46
N GLY A 122 -6.84 -3.03 16.20
CA GLY A 122 -7.03 -4.35 15.60
C GLY A 122 -6.15 -5.47 16.14
N LEU A 123 -5.30 -5.22 17.15
CA LEU A 123 -4.43 -6.25 17.73
C LEU A 123 -5.23 -7.36 18.44
N ASP A 124 -6.36 -7.00 19.04
CA ASP A 124 -7.23 -7.97 19.73
C ASP A 124 -7.76 -9.03 18.75
N GLY A 125 -7.49 -10.29 19.08
CA GLY A 125 -7.84 -11.45 18.25
C GLY A 125 -7.13 -11.49 16.89
N LEU A 126 -6.00 -10.80 16.72
CA LEU A 126 -5.30 -10.73 15.43
C LEU A 126 -4.70 -12.10 15.04
N ALA A 127 -4.16 -12.86 15.99
CA ALA A 127 -3.54 -14.15 15.71
C ALA A 127 -4.54 -15.15 15.10
N GLU A 128 -5.73 -15.27 15.70
CA GLU A 128 -6.81 -16.13 15.23
C GLU A 128 -7.30 -15.71 13.85
N ARG A 129 -7.43 -14.38 13.62
CA ARG A 129 -7.75 -13.84 12.29
C ARG A 129 -6.67 -14.18 11.26
N CYS A 130 -5.38 -14.01 11.59
CA CYS A 130 -4.29 -14.36 10.70
C CYS A 130 -4.32 -15.85 10.30
N GLN A 131 -4.59 -16.76 11.25
CA GLN A 131 -4.74 -18.20 10.95
C GLN A 131 -5.91 -18.46 10.00
N LYS A 132 -7.07 -17.85 10.28
CA LYS A 132 -8.25 -17.91 9.40
C LYS A 132 -7.92 -17.43 7.98
N TYR A 133 -7.21 -16.31 7.85
CA TYR A 133 -6.86 -15.73 6.55
C TYR A 133 -5.81 -16.53 5.80
N TYR A 134 -4.81 -17.08 6.50
CA TYR A 134 -3.82 -17.97 5.92
C TYR A 134 -4.49 -19.22 5.31
N ASN A 135 -5.44 -19.82 6.05
CA ASN A 135 -6.24 -20.95 5.59
C ASN A 135 -7.16 -20.58 4.41
N ALA A 136 -7.61 -19.33 4.33
CA ALA A 136 -8.38 -18.80 3.20
C ALA A 136 -7.50 -18.47 1.97
N GLY A 137 -6.18 -18.63 2.05
CA GLY A 137 -5.25 -18.44 0.94
C GLY A 137 -4.43 -17.15 0.98
N ALA A 138 -4.63 -16.27 1.98
CA ALA A 138 -3.78 -15.10 2.14
C ALA A 138 -2.33 -15.50 2.48
N ARG A 139 -1.35 -14.78 1.94
CA ARG A 139 0.09 -14.99 2.21
C ARG A 139 0.81 -13.75 2.74
N PHE A 140 0.13 -12.62 2.75
CA PHE A 140 0.62 -11.39 3.34
C PHE A 140 -0.53 -10.58 3.93
N ALA A 141 -0.20 -9.66 4.82
CA ALA A 141 -1.16 -8.79 5.48
C ALA A 141 -0.78 -7.33 5.27
N LYS A 142 -1.74 -6.44 5.50
CA LYS A 142 -1.52 -4.99 5.52
C LYS A 142 -2.09 -4.38 6.80
N TRP A 143 -1.33 -3.45 7.38
CA TRP A 143 -1.77 -2.62 8.48
C TRP A 143 -1.35 -1.17 8.25
N ARG A 144 -2.33 -0.28 8.12
CA ARG A 144 -2.08 1.15 7.92
C ARG A 144 -2.08 1.90 9.24
N ALA A 145 -0.98 2.58 9.53
CA ALA A 145 -0.92 3.67 10.50
C ALA A 145 -0.85 5.03 9.80
N VAL A 146 -1.26 6.09 10.49
CA VAL A 146 -1.36 7.45 9.94
C VAL A 146 -0.69 8.45 10.87
N LEU A 147 0.14 9.29 10.28
CA LEU A 147 0.75 10.44 10.94
C LEU A 147 0.50 11.70 10.11
N SER A 148 0.45 12.85 10.77
CA SER A 148 0.22 14.15 10.12
C SER A 148 1.41 15.07 10.34
N ILE A 149 1.69 15.92 9.35
CA ILE A 149 2.66 17.02 9.48
C ILE A 149 1.88 18.31 9.75
N ASP A 150 2.20 18.97 10.86
CA ASP A 150 1.76 20.32 11.17
C ASP A 150 2.88 20.97 11.98
N VAL A 151 3.67 21.80 11.31
CA VAL A 151 4.87 22.41 11.90
C VAL A 151 4.49 23.33 13.07
N ALA A 152 3.40 24.10 12.92
CA ALA A 152 2.95 25.05 13.94
C ALA A 152 2.48 24.33 15.22
N LYS A 153 1.93 23.13 15.07
CA LYS A 153 1.45 22.30 16.19
C LYS A 153 2.44 21.21 16.62
N ASN A 154 3.66 21.23 16.09
CA ASN A 154 4.71 20.25 16.40
C ASN A 154 4.28 18.79 16.16
N LYS A 155 3.59 18.52 15.04
CA LYS A 155 3.21 17.18 14.60
C LYS A 155 4.17 16.63 13.54
N PRO A 156 4.46 15.30 13.56
CA PRO A 156 3.94 14.32 14.51
C PRO A 156 4.64 14.41 15.87
N SER A 157 3.84 14.29 16.94
CA SER A 157 4.35 14.29 18.31
C SER A 157 5.16 13.03 18.60
N ASN A 158 5.99 13.07 19.65
CA ASN A 158 6.69 11.86 20.11
C ASN A 158 5.73 10.73 20.46
N LEU A 159 4.56 11.05 21.02
CA LEU A 159 3.56 10.05 21.39
C LEU A 159 3.00 9.36 20.15
N SER A 160 2.62 10.11 19.11
CA SER A 160 2.12 9.53 17.85
C SER A 160 3.15 8.65 17.14
N VAL A 161 4.41 9.09 17.10
CA VAL A 161 5.50 8.30 16.48
C VAL A 161 5.74 6.99 17.22
N LEU A 162 5.83 7.03 18.55
CA LEU A 162 6.10 5.84 19.37
C LEU A 162 4.93 4.86 19.36
N GLU A 163 3.69 5.35 19.48
CA GLU A 163 2.48 4.54 19.40
C GLU A 163 2.36 3.82 18.05
N THR A 164 2.60 4.57 16.96
CA THR A 164 2.59 4.01 15.60
C THR A 164 3.65 2.92 15.44
N ALA A 165 4.89 3.20 15.83
CA ALA A 165 6.00 2.26 15.72
C ALA A 165 5.75 0.97 16.53
N HIS A 166 5.30 1.11 17.78
CA HIS A 166 4.97 -0.01 18.66
C HIS A 166 3.86 -0.89 18.08
N THR A 167 2.75 -0.29 17.66
CA THR A 167 1.60 -1.03 17.15
C THR A 167 1.90 -1.75 15.84
N LEU A 168 2.65 -1.12 14.93
CA LEU A 168 3.14 -1.77 13.70
C LEU A 168 4.06 -2.97 14.00
N ALA A 169 4.93 -2.86 15.00
CA ALA A 169 5.82 -3.94 15.39
C ALA A 169 5.08 -5.13 16.03
N ARG A 170 4.09 -4.85 16.89
CA ARG A 170 3.17 -5.87 17.42
C ARG A 170 2.43 -6.59 16.29
N TYR A 171 1.81 -5.84 15.39
CA TYR A 171 1.12 -6.38 14.21
C TYR A 171 2.03 -7.29 13.38
N ALA A 172 3.25 -6.82 13.06
CA ALA A 172 4.19 -7.55 12.23
C ALA A 172 4.61 -8.88 12.88
N SER A 173 4.91 -8.86 14.19
CA SER A 173 5.27 -10.07 14.93
C SER A 173 4.16 -11.13 14.90
N ILE A 174 2.90 -10.72 15.11
CA ILE A 174 1.74 -11.62 15.09
C ILE A 174 1.51 -12.19 13.69
N CYS A 175 1.68 -11.39 12.63
CA CYS A 175 1.54 -11.88 11.26
C CYS A 175 2.56 -12.96 10.93
N GLN A 176 3.83 -12.75 11.29
CA GLN A 176 4.90 -13.70 10.99
C GLN A 176 4.72 -15.03 11.73
N GLU A 177 4.30 -14.99 12.99
CA GLU A 177 3.97 -16.20 13.77
C GLU A 177 2.88 -17.04 13.09
N ASN A 178 1.97 -16.39 12.36
CA ASN A 178 0.83 -17.01 11.70
C ASN A 178 1.00 -17.14 10.17
N GLY A 179 2.22 -16.99 9.63
CA GLY A 179 2.50 -17.29 8.22
C GLY A 179 2.20 -16.19 7.21
N LEU A 180 1.91 -14.97 7.66
CA LEU A 180 1.62 -13.84 6.79
C LEU A 180 2.81 -12.87 6.77
N VAL A 181 3.30 -12.53 5.59
CA VAL A 181 4.27 -11.43 5.41
C VAL A 181 3.59 -10.10 5.80
N PRO A 182 4.07 -9.35 6.81
CA PRO A 182 3.48 -8.07 7.15
C PRO A 182 3.97 -6.96 6.21
N ILE A 183 3.03 -6.22 5.61
CA ILE A 183 3.28 -4.92 5.01
C ILE A 183 3.10 -3.86 6.10
N VAL A 184 4.21 -3.25 6.49
CA VAL A 184 4.29 -2.18 7.49
C VAL A 184 4.03 -0.85 6.80
N GLU A 185 2.89 -0.22 7.05
CA GLU A 185 2.46 1.02 6.37
C GLU A 185 2.36 2.20 7.36
N PRO A 186 3.46 2.92 7.65
CA PRO A 186 3.45 4.18 8.39
C PRO A 186 3.21 5.35 7.43
N GLU A 187 1.96 5.60 7.04
CA GLU A 187 1.63 6.68 6.10
C GLU A 187 1.73 8.04 6.80
N ILE A 188 2.64 8.89 6.33
CA ILE A 188 2.66 10.31 6.65
C ILE A 188 1.82 11.04 5.61
N LEU A 189 0.77 11.72 6.07
CA LEU A 189 -0.15 12.45 5.20
C LEU A 189 0.52 13.66 4.56
N ALA A 190 0.14 13.95 3.31
CA ALA A 190 0.60 15.12 2.58
C ALA A 190 -0.23 16.39 2.90
N ASP A 191 -1.21 16.32 3.79
CA ASP A 191 -2.00 17.47 4.22
C ASP A 191 -1.11 18.62 4.76
N GLY A 192 -1.45 19.86 4.41
CA GLY A 192 -0.74 21.08 4.85
C GLY A 192 0.15 21.71 3.78
N ASP A 193 0.89 22.75 4.18
CA ASP A 193 1.71 23.62 3.33
C ASP A 193 3.23 23.41 3.49
N HIS A 194 3.61 22.35 4.20
CA HIS A 194 5.00 22.04 4.53
C HIS A 194 5.87 21.79 3.29
N SER A 195 7.15 22.16 3.37
CA SER A 195 8.11 21.90 2.29
C SER A 195 8.46 20.41 2.17
N ILE A 196 9.03 20.02 1.04
CA ILE A 196 9.49 18.65 0.82
C ILE A 196 10.62 18.24 1.77
N GLU A 197 11.44 19.20 2.23
CA GLU A 197 12.49 18.98 3.22
C GLU A 197 11.91 18.61 4.59
N VAL A 198 10.82 19.28 5.00
CA VAL A 198 10.10 18.93 6.24
C VAL A 198 9.55 17.52 6.15
N CYS A 199 8.94 17.15 5.02
CA CYS A 199 8.46 15.78 4.81
C CYS A 199 9.61 14.77 4.86
N ALA A 200 10.79 15.11 4.30
CA ALA A 200 11.97 14.25 4.36
C ALA A 200 12.44 14.02 5.81
N GLU A 201 12.52 15.09 6.61
CA GLU A 201 12.93 15.02 8.01
C GLU A 201 11.97 14.17 8.85
N VAL A 202 10.66 14.43 8.71
CA VAL A 202 9.63 13.66 9.41
C VAL A 202 9.65 12.20 8.98
N THR A 203 9.81 11.91 7.69
CA THR A 203 9.90 10.54 7.16
C THR A 203 11.12 9.81 7.74
N GLU A 204 12.29 10.44 7.78
CA GLU A 204 13.49 9.86 8.40
C GLU A 204 13.27 9.57 9.90
N ARG A 205 12.68 10.51 10.65
CA ARG A 205 12.38 10.33 12.07
C ARG A 205 11.41 9.17 12.33
N VAL A 206 10.32 9.10 11.56
CA VAL A 206 9.29 8.06 11.71
C VAL A 206 9.84 6.69 11.35
N LEU A 207 10.54 6.57 10.21
CA LEU A 207 11.10 5.28 9.78
C LEU A 207 12.17 4.77 10.74
N ALA A 208 13.01 5.64 11.30
CA ALA A 208 13.97 5.24 12.32
C ALA A 208 13.29 4.63 13.56
N ALA A 209 12.20 5.24 14.03
CA ALA A 209 11.42 4.71 15.15
C ALA A 209 10.73 3.37 14.80
N VAL A 210 10.16 3.25 13.60
CA VAL A 210 9.52 2.03 13.11
C VAL A 210 10.53 0.87 13.08
N PHE A 211 11.69 1.04 12.44
CA PHE A 211 12.67 -0.05 12.35
C PHE A 211 13.29 -0.40 13.71
N LYS A 212 13.44 0.57 14.62
CA LYS A 212 13.82 0.28 16.01
C LYS A 212 12.78 -0.60 16.71
N ALA A 213 11.50 -0.27 16.59
CA ALA A 213 10.41 -1.07 17.15
C ALA A 213 10.34 -2.47 16.52
N LEU A 214 10.48 -2.60 15.20
CA LEU A 214 10.55 -3.92 14.53
C LEU A 214 11.68 -4.79 15.08
N SER A 215 12.86 -4.19 15.32
CA SER A 215 14.01 -4.86 15.95
C SER A 215 13.74 -5.26 17.41
N ASP A 216 13.09 -4.40 18.19
CA ASP A 216 12.73 -4.70 19.59
C ASP A 216 11.76 -5.87 19.68
N HIS A 217 10.79 -5.94 18.75
CA HIS A 217 9.81 -7.01 18.62
C HIS A 217 10.33 -8.24 17.84
N LYS A 218 11.60 -8.26 17.46
CA LYS A 218 12.26 -9.41 16.80
C LYS A 218 11.60 -9.82 15.48
N VAL A 219 11.06 -8.84 14.75
CA VAL A 219 10.48 -9.04 13.42
C VAL A 219 11.59 -9.44 12.45
N LEU A 220 11.36 -10.50 11.67
CA LEU A 220 12.25 -10.94 10.59
C LEU A 220 12.09 -9.99 9.40
N LEU A 221 13.09 -9.14 9.13
CA LEU A 221 12.98 -8.13 8.06
C LEU A 221 12.94 -8.77 6.67
N GLU A 222 13.64 -9.89 6.47
CA GLU A 222 13.66 -10.66 5.23
C GLU A 222 12.27 -11.17 4.83
N GLY A 223 11.38 -11.34 5.82
CA GLY A 223 10.00 -11.79 5.68
C GLY A 223 8.97 -10.70 5.92
N ALA A 224 9.32 -9.43 5.68
CA ALA A 224 8.45 -8.26 5.80
C ALA A 224 8.57 -7.34 4.58
N LEU A 225 7.66 -6.39 4.44
CA LEU A 225 7.71 -5.33 3.42
C LEU A 225 7.37 -3.98 4.06
N LEU A 226 7.89 -2.89 3.49
CA LEU A 226 7.54 -1.53 3.90
C LEU A 226 6.63 -0.90 2.85
N LYS A 227 5.60 -0.17 3.28
CA LYS A 227 4.74 0.65 2.43
C LYS A 227 4.70 2.08 2.96
N PRO A 228 5.73 2.89 2.64
CA PRO A 228 5.81 4.27 3.11
C PRO A 228 5.12 5.20 2.11
N ASN A 229 4.86 6.44 2.55
CA ASN A 229 4.66 7.56 1.64
C ASN A 229 5.95 7.85 0.84
N MET A 230 5.79 8.42 -0.34
CA MET A 230 6.90 9.12 -1.00
C MET A 230 7.17 10.44 -0.26
N VAL A 231 8.39 10.95 -0.36
CA VAL A 231 8.74 12.25 0.22
C VAL A 231 8.32 13.34 -0.78
N THR A 232 7.20 13.97 -0.50
CA THR A 232 6.63 15.07 -1.29
C THR A 232 6.41 16.30 -0.42
N GLN A 233 6.22 17.46 -1.04
CA GLN A 233 5.68 18.64 -0.38
C GLN A 233 4.24 18.41 0.09
N GLY A 234 3.79 19.26 1.01
CA GLY A 234 2.39 19.32 1.41
C GLY A 234 1.49 19.78 0.26
N VAL A 235 0.23 19.35 0.23
CA VAL A 235 -0.70 19.64 -0.87
C VAL A 235 -0.97 21.13 -1.08
N ASP A 236 -0.88 21.92 -0.01
CA ASP A 236 -1.09 23.37 -0.04
C ASP A 236 0.23 24.15 -0.22
N CYS A 237 1.36 23.43 -0.33
CA CYS A 237 2.67 24.05 -0.54
C CYS A 237 2.74 24.69 -1.93
N LYS A 238 3.13 25.98 -1.97
CA LYS A 238 3.23 26.73 -3.22
C LYS A 238 4.38 26.24 -4.10
N ASP A 239 5.46 25.78 -3.48
CA ASP A 239 6.62 25.25 -4.17
C ASP A 239 6.33 23.82 -4.61
N LYS A 240 6.34 23.61 -5.93
CA LYS A 240 6.13 22.29 -6.53
C LYS A 240 7.48 21.72 -6.96
N PRO A 241 8.11 20.85 -6.15
CA PRO A 241 9.39 20.25 -6.48
C PRO A 241 9.30 19.40 -7.75
N SER A 242 10.42 19.28 -8.44
CA SER A 242 10.50 18.41 -9.62
C SER A 242 10.35 16.93 -9.21
N PRO A 243 9.86 16.06 -10.12
CA PRO A 243 9.86 14.62 -9.91
C PRO A 243 11.23 14.05 -9.53
N GLN A 244 12.32 14.63 -10.04
CA GLN A 244 13.70 14.26 -9.69
C GLN A 244 14.02 14.58 -8.23
N THR A 245 13.55 15.73 -7.73
CA THR A 245 13.70 16.12 -6.32
C THR A 245 12.95 15.15 -5.41
N VAL A 246 11.71 14.78 -5.77
CA VAL A 246 10.92 13.75 -5.05
C VAL A 246 11.67 12.40 -5.05
N GLY A 247 12.20 12.00 -6.21
CA GLY A 247 13.00 10.79 -6.35
C GLY A 247 14.22 10.78 -5.42
N PHE A 248 14.98 11.86 -5.42
CA PHE A 248 16.20 11.99 -4.64
C PHE A 248 15.92 11.99 -3.14
N LEU A 249 14.99 12.83 -2.68
CA LEU A 249 14.69 12.95 -1.24
C LEU A 249 14.04 11.68 -0.69
N THR A 250 13.18 11.03 -1.47
CA THR A 250 12.62 9.72 -1.10
C THR A 250 13.73 8.67 -0.97
N SER A 251 14.58 8.55 -2.00
CA SER A 251 15.71 7.60 -1.96
C SER A 251 16.65 7.86 -0.78
N ARG A 252 16.97 9.12 -0.51
CA ARG A 252 17.85 9.52 0.60
C ARG A 252 17.26 9.12 1.95
N ALA A 253 15.97 9.43 2.18
CA ALA A 253 15.31 9.12 3.45
C ALA A 253 15.30 7.61 3.72
N LEU A 254 15.03 6.80 2.70
CA LEU A 254 15.05 5.34 2.81
C LEU A 254 16.46 4.80 3.10
N ARG A 255 17.48 5.27 2.36
CA ARG A 255 18.88 4.85 2.57
C ARG A 255 19.43 5.19 3.95
N ARG A 256 18.90 6.22 4.60
CA ARG A 256 19.30 6.63 5.95
C ARG A 256 18.65 5.79 7.06
N THR A 257 17.56 5.07 6.77
CA THR A 257 16.70 4.51 7.82
C THR A 257 16.34 3.04 7.65
N VAL A 258 16.24 2.55 6.42
CA VAL A 258 15.83 1.17 6.14
C VAL A 258 17.06 0.25 6.18
N PRO A 259 17.03 -0.89 6.89
CA PRO A 259 18.10 -1.89 6.83
C PRO A 259 18.04 -2.72 5.54
N PRO A 260 19.20 -3.12 4.95
CA PRO A 260 19.27 -3.86 3.68
C PRO A 260 18.69 -5.29 3.72
N ALA A 261 18.35 -5.80 4.91
CA ALA A 261 17.72 -7.12 5.06
C ALA A 261 16.26 -7.15 4.57
N LEU A 262 15.57 -6.00 4.55
CA LEU A 262 14.24 -5.92 3.95
C LEU A 262 14.35 -6.33 2.45
N PRO A 263 13.37 -7.02 1.85
CA PRO A 263 13.42 -7.37 0.43
C PRO A 263 12.88 -6.25 -0.48
N GLY A 264 11.89 -5.50 -0.02
CA GLY A 264 11.20 -4.53 -0.86
C GLY A 264 10.41 -3.46 -0.14
N ILE A 265 10.23 -2.34 -0.85
CA ILE A 265 9.49 -1.15 -0.44
C ILE A 265 8.43 -0.90 -1.51
N MET A 266 7.17 -0.95 -1.12
CA MET A 266 6.01 -0.93 -2.00
C MET A 266 5.23 0.35 -1.73
N PHE A 267 5.57 1.45 -2.40
CA PHE A 267 5.03 2.78 -2.07
C PHE A 267 3.50 2.83 -2.15
N LEU A 268 2.89 3.56 -1.20
CA LEU A 268 1.52 4.04 -1.37
C LEU A 268 1.50 5.22 -2.34
N SER A 269 0.41 5.38 -3.10
CA SER A 269 0.26 6.53 -4.00
C SER A 269 -0.20 7.80 -3.25
N GLY A 270 -0.81 7.66 -2.08
CA GLY A 270 -1.43 8.77 -1.37
C GLY A 270 -2.51 9.42 -2.25
N GLY A 271 -2.53 10.75 -2.27
CA GLY A 271 -3.42 11.57 -3.11
C GLY A 271 -2.89 11.89 -4.51
N GLN A 272 -1.77 11.30 -4.94
CA GLN A 272 -1.20 11.55 -6.26
C GLN A 272 -2.13 11.03 -7.37
N SER A 273 -2.13 11.71 -8.53
CA SER A 273 -2.75 11.18 -9.75
C SER A 273 -2.07 9.91 -10.24
N GLU A 274 -2.69 9.19 -11.19
CA GLU A 274 -2.13 7.95 -11.71
C GLU A 274 -0.80 8.23 -12.44
N SER A 275 -0.73 9.31 -13.22
CA SER A 275 0.50 9.74 -13.90
C SER A 275 1.60 10.15 -12.92
N MET A 276 1.28 10.96 -11.91
CA MET A 276 2.26 11.45 -10.94
C MET A 276 2.84 10.34 -10.08
N ALA A 277 1.99 9.41 -9.60
CA ALA A 277 2.44 8.24 -8.85
C ALA A 277 3.38 7.35 -9.67
N THR A 278 3.10 7.21 -10.97
CA THR A 278 3.95 6.46 -11.91
C THR A 278 5.28 7.18 -12.16
N LEU A 279 5.23 8.49 -12.41
CA LEU A 279 6.40 9.32 -12.69
C LEU A 279 7.35 9.38 -11.49
N HIS A 280 6.84 9.63 -10.29
CA HIS A 280 7.65 9.65 -9.08
C HIS A 280 8.31 8.30 -8.81
N LEU A 281 7.59 7.19 -8.97
CA LEU A 281 8.17 5.85 -8.83
C LEU A 281 9.34 5.64 -9.81
N ASN A 282 9.18 6.11 -11.05
CA ASN A 282 10.21 6.01 -12.08
C ASN A 282 11.46 6.82 -11.71
N GLU A 283 11.29 8.06 -11.26
CA GLU A 283 12.43 8.90 -10.86
C GLU A 283 13.12 8.36 -9.60
N ILE A 284 12.37 7.81 -8.62
CA ILE A 284 12.94 7.11 -7.46
C ILE A 284 13.87 5.96 -7.90
N ASN A 285 13.44 5.17 -8.89
CA ASN A 285 14.24 4.05 -9.40
C ASN A 285 15.44 4.49 -10.27
N LYS A 286 15.44 5.73 -10.78
CA LYS A 286 16.60 6.32 -11.46
C LYS A 286 17.65 6.90 -10.49
N CYS A 287 17.24 7.25 -9.27
CA CYS A 287 18.07 8.09 -8.40
C CYS A 287 19.35 7.44 -7.86
N ASN A 288 19.50 6.10 -7.79
CA ASN A 288 20.72 5.36 -7.41
C ASN A 288 20.49 3.84 -7.48
N GLN A 289 21.54 3.01 -7.31
CA GLN A 289 21.35 1.60 -6.97
C GLN A 289 20.87 1.44 -5.52
N HIS A 290 19.78 0.70 -5.32
CA HIS A 290 19.17 0.46 -4.01
C HIS A 290 19.38 -1.00 -3.58
N PRO A 291 19.61 -1.27 -2.27
CA PRO A 291 19.73 -2.63 -1.76
C PRO A 291 18.37 -3.35 -1.68
N TRP A 292 17.26 -2.60 -1.80
CA TRP A 292 15.89 -3.10 -1.84
C TRP A 292 15.31 -3.01 -3.24
N LYS A 293 14.22 -3.74 -3.48
CA LYS A 293 13.33 -3.47 -4.60
C LYS A 293 12.41 -2.30 -4.25
N LEU A 294 12.31 -1.31 -5.13
CA LEU A 294 11.42 -0.16 -4.99
C LEU A 294 10.29 -0.28 -6.00
N SER A 295 9.07 -0.51 -5.51
CA SER A 295 7.90 -0.77 -6.35
C SER A 295 6.66 -0.11 -5.74
N PHE A 296 5.47 -0.51 -6.18
CA PHE A 296 4.21 0.13 -5.86
C PHE A 296 3.26 -0.79 -5.08
N SER A 297 2.43 -0.20 -4.23
CA SER A 297 1.23 -0.78 -3.64
C SER A 297 0.09 0.23 -3.78
N TYR A 298 -0.52 0.24 -4.96
CA TYR A 298 -1.40 1.32 -5.40
C TYR A 298 -2.86 0.90 -5.39
N GLY A 299 -3.69 1.76 -4.78
CA GLY A 299 -5.14 1.68 -4.84
C GLY A 299 -5.65 2.63 -5.90
N ARG A 300 -5.89 3.89 -5.52
CA ARG A 300 -6.34 4.97 -6.41
C ARG A 300 -5.51 5.05 -7.71
N ALA A 301 -4.18 5.03 -7.61
CA ALA A 301 -3.29 5.16 -8.78
C ALA A 301 -3.34 3.98 -9.79
N LEU A 302 -4.04 2.88 -9.47
CA LEU A 302 -4.30 1.77 -10.41
C LEU A 302 -5.79 1.61 -10.75
N GLN A 303 -6.67 2.39 -10.14
CA GLN A 303 -8.11 2.13 -10.15
C GLN A 303 -8.97 3.34 -10.54
N SER A 304 -8.48 4.58 -10.41
CA SER A 304 -9.29 5.77 -10.63
C SER A 304 -9.83 5.88 -12.04
N SER A 305 -9.03 5.61 -13.07
CA SER A 305 -9.51 5.56 -14.45
C SER A 305 -10.29 4.27 -14.71
N CYS A 306 -9.86 3.15 -14.11
CA CYS A 306 -10.51 1.84 -14.29
C CYS A 306 -11.98 1.86 -13.84
N ILE A 307 -12.26 2.40 -12.65
CA ILE A 307 -13.61 2.48 -12.09
C ILE A 307 -14.51 3.44 -12.89
N LYS A 308 -13.96 4.55 -13.39
CA LYS A 308 -14.65 5.49 -14.29
C LYS A 308 -15.00 4.82 -15.62
N THR A 309 -14.09 4.04 -16.20
CA THR A 309 -14.34 3.31 -17.45
C THR A 309 -15.34 2.17 -17.25
N TRP A 310 -15.29 1.47 -16.13
CA TRP A 310 -16.25 0.40 -15.80
C TRP A 310 -17.67 0.95 -15.63
N ASN A 311 -17.82 2.07 -14.93
CA ASN A 311 -19.09 2.80 -14.76
C ASN A 311 -20.26 1.89 -14.31
N GLY A 312 -20.00 0.96 -13.39
CA GLY A 312 -21.00 0.05 -12.84
C GLY A 312 -21.52 -1.03 -13.79
N SER A 313 -20.95 -1.17 -14.99
CA SER A 313 -21.48 -2.06 -16.03
C SER A 313 -20.48 -3.14 -16.45
N LEU A 314 -20.88 -4.40 -16.34
CA LEU A 314 -20.10 -5.53 -16.85
C LEU A 314 -19.93 -5.49 -18.39
N ALA A 315 -20.79 -4.78 -19.12
CA ALA A 315 -20.59 -4.55 -20.55
C ALA A 315 -19.30 -3.75 -20.84
N ASN A 316 -18.86 -2.94 -19.88
CA ASN A 316 -17.62 -2.15 -19.97
C ASN A 316 -16.42 -2.87 -19.38
N ALA A 317 -16.56 -4.12 -18.92
CA ALA A 317 -15.49 -4.85 -18.24
C ALA A 317 -14.22 -4.92 -19.09
N ALA A 318 -14.32 -5.28 -20.37
CA ALA A 318 -13.15 -5.36 -21.26
C ALA A 318 -12.42 -4.02 -21.40
N ALA A 319 -13.15 -2.90 -21.49
CA ALA A 319 -12.56 -1.57 -21.57
C ALA A 319 -11.86 -1.18 -20.26
N ALA A 320 -12.49 -1.44 -19.11
CA ALA A 320 -11.91 -1.17 -17.80
C ALA A 320 -10.67 -2.03 -17.51
N GLN A 321 -10.69 -3.30 -17.94
CA GLN A 321 -9.55 -4.22 -17.85
C GLN A 321 -8.38 -3.76 -18.72
N ALA A 322 -8.64 -3.21 -19.91
CA ALA A 322 -7.60 -2.63 -20.76
C ALA A 322 -6.93 -1.42 -20.10
N VAL A 323 -7.71 -0.57 -19.41
CA VAL A 323 -7.18 0.56 -18.62
C VAL A 323 -6.32 0.05 -17.46
N LEU A 324 -6.79 -0.93 -16.69
CA LEU A 324 -6.03 -1.52 -15.60
C LEU A 324 -4.71 -2.12 -16.10
N MET A 325 -4.73 -2.85 -17.21
CA MET A 325 -3.54 -3.45 -17.80
C MET A 325 -2.51 -2.39 -18.20
N LYS A 326 -2.97 -1.29 -18.82
CA LYS A 326 -2.10 -0.17 -19.21
C LYS A 326 -1.43 0.46 -17.97
N LEU A 327 -2.22 0.77 -16.94
CA LEU A 327 -1.69 1.34 -15.69
C LEU A 327 -0.72 0.38 -14.99
N ALA A 328 -1.03 -0.92 -14.95
CA ALA A 328 -0.17 -1.93 -14.37
C ALA A 328 1.17 -2.05 -15.13
N GLN A 329 1.14 -2.01 -16.46
CA GLN A 329 2.34 -2.00 -17.29
C GLN A 329 3.19 -0.73 -17.05
N GLN A 330 2.57 0.45 -17.04
CA GLN A 330 3.30 1.70 -16.82
C GLN A 330 3.99 1.73 -15.45
N ASN A 331 3.30 1.26 -14.41
CA ASN A 331 3.89 1.14 -13.07
C ASN A 331 4.96 0.05 -12.98
N SER A 332 4.83 -1.04 -13.75
CA SER A 332 5.88 -2.04 -13.92
C SER A 332 7.14 -1.43 -14.53
N GLU A 333 7.03 -0.69 -15.62
CA GLU A 333 8.15 0.03 -16.26
C GLU A 333 8.77 1.07 -15.31
N ALA A 334 7.95 1.79 -14.55
CA ALA A 334 8.40 2.76 -13.55
C ALA A 334 9.16 2.09 -12.38
N SER A 335 8.73 0.90 -11.95
CA SER A 335 9.43 0.13 -10.91
C SER A 335 10.85 -0.32 -11.31
N THR A 336 11.18 -0.24 -12.60
CA THR A 336 12.53 -0.52 -13.12
C THR A 336 13.25 0.73 -13.62
N GLY A 337 12.69 1.93 -13.39
CA GLY A 337 13.27 3.20 -13.84
C GLY A 337 13.31 3.34 -15.36
N SER A 338 12.50 2.54 -16.06
CA SER A 338 12.51 2.39 -17.51
C SER A 338 11.17 2.75 -18.15
N LEU A 339 10.40 3.66 -17.53
CA LEU A 339 9.16 4.17 -18.11
C LEU A 339 9.44 4.75 -19.50
N LYS A 340 8.85 4.12 -20.52
CA LYS A 340 8.96 4.54 -21.93
C LYS A 340 7.66 5.15 -22.45
N SER A 341 6.56 4.71 -21.87
CA SER A 341 5.21 5.08 -22.29
C SER A 341 4.91 6.55 -21.95
N GLU A 342 4.28 7.27 -22.88
CA GLU A 342 3.70 8.57 -22.56
C GLU A 342 2.62 8.39 -21.48
N LEU A 343 2.72 9.20 -20.42
CA LEU A 343 1.71 9.25 -19.37
C LEU A 343 0.56 10.13 -19.86
N ALA A 344 -0.66 9.73 -19.51
CA ALA A 344 -1.83 10.57 -19.76
C ALA A 344 -1.72 11.85 -18.95
N ASP A 345 -2.17 12.98 -19.51
CA ASP A 345 -2.39 14.21 -18.76
C ASP A 345 -3.68 14.06 -17.94
N ASP A 346 -3.57 13.34 -16.82
CA ASP A 346 -4.65 13.08 -15.90
C ASP A 346 -4.70 14.12 -14.77
N GLY A 347 -4.11 15.32 -14.98
CA GLY A 347 -3.62 16.34 -14.04
C GLY A 347 -4.51 16.81 -12.87
N GLN A 348 -5.62 16.14 -12.61
CA GLN A 348 -6.39 16.22 -11.39
C GLN A 348 -5.75 15.38 -10.28
N SER A 349 -5.39 16.05 -9.19
CA SER A 349 -5.02 15.41 -7.93
C SER A 349 -6.13 14.44 -7.48
N LEU A 350 -5.74 13.26 -6.99
CA LEU A 350 -6.65 12.29 -6.36
C LEU A 350 -6.72 12.48 -4.85
N PHE A 351 -6.25 13.63 -4.35
CA PHE A 351 -6.19 13.97 -2.94
C PHE A 351 -7.59 14.09 -2.31
N GLU A 352 -7.68 13.59 -1.08
CA GLU A 352 -8.82 13.75 -0.21
C GLU A 352 -8.27 14.17 1.15
N ALA A 353 -8.68 15.33 1.66
CA ALA A 353 -8.20 15.85 2.94
C ALA A 353 -8.52 14.89 4.08
N LYS A 354 -7.55 14.66 4.96
CA LYS A 354 -7.65 13.77 6.12
C LYS A 354 -8.22 12.38 5.74
N TYR A 355 -7.67 11.75 4.69
CA TYR A 355 -8.20 10.49 4.16
C TYR A 355 -8.20 9.34 5.20
N ILE A 356 -9.40 8.81 5.47
CA ILE A 356 -9.64 7.65 6.35
C ILE A 356 -10.25 6.51 5.51
N TYR A 357 -9.64 5.31 5.60
CA TYR A 357 -10.08 4.06 4.96
C TYR A 357 -11.28 3.42 5.64
#